data_AF-A0A523ZJM9-F1
#
_entry.id   AF-A0A523ZJM9-F1
#
_cell.length_a   1.000
_cell.length_b   1.000
_cell.length_c   1.000
_cell.angle_alpha   90.00
_cell.angle_beta   90.00
_cell.angle_gamma   90.00
#
_symmetry.space_group_name_H-M   'P 1'
#
loop_
_entity.id
_entity.type
_entity.pdbx_description
1 polymer ?
#
loop_
_entity_poly.entity_id
_entity_poly.type
_entity_poly.pdbx_seq_one_letter_code
_entity_poly.pdbx_strand_id
1 'polypeptide(L)'
;MSVTVLDKYKDVRYNLFKWRCEASLIHKIILAFAMACFTGIAAQVRIPLPWTPVPISAQTFAVLLSGVLLGGWYGGLSQVFYIGAGIAGVPWFSGGGSG
;
A
#
# COMPACT_ATOMS: atom_id res chain seq x y z
N MET A 1 19.17 -7.90 -30.90
CA MET A 1 18.82 -8.79 -29.77
C MET A 1 18.45 -8.02 -28.49
N SER A 2 18.96 -6.80 -28.22
CA SER A 2 18.58 -6.03 -27.02
C SER A 2 17.24 -5.28 -27.11
N VAL A 3 16.84 -4.80 -28.31
CA VAL A 3 15.55 -4.12 -28.53
C VAL A 3 14.35 -5.01 -28.20
N THR A 4 14.43 -6.30 -28.55
CA THR A 4 13.36 -7.28 -28.32
C THR A 4 13.12 -7.57 -26.83
N VAL A 5 14.16 -7.55 -26.00
CA VAL A 5 14.05 -7.80 -24.55
C VAL A 5 13.43 -6.59 -23.84
N LEU A 6 13.80 -5.38 -24.24
CA LEU A 6 13.26 -4.14 -23.66
C LEU A 6 11.78 -3.95 -23.99
N ASP A 7 11.37 -4.22 -25.23
CA ASP A 7 9.95 -4.17 -25.60
C ASP A 7 9.13 -5.21 -24.84
N LYS A 8 9.63 -6.45 -24.75
CA LYS A 8 8.96 -7.51 -23.99
C LYS A 8 8.82 -7.16 -22.50
N TYR A 9 9.81 -6.50 -21.91
CA TYR A 9 9.73 -6.00 -20.53
C TYR A 9 8.67 -4.92 -20.35
N LYS A 10 8.59 -3.97 -21.30
CA LYS A 10 7.58 -2.92 -21.28
C LYS A 10 6.18 -3.50 -21.46
N ASP A 11 5.99 -4.44 -22.39
CA ASP A 11 4.70 -5.09 -22.66
C ASP A 11 4.18 -5.91 -21.48
N VAL A 12 5.05 -6.70 -20.83
CA VAL A 12 4.66 -7.47 -19.65
C VAL A 12 4.25 -6.54 -18.51
N ARG A 13 5.02 -5.48 -18.27
CA ARG A 13 4.68 -4.47 -17.27
C ARG A 13 3.36 -3.77 -17.61
N TYR A 14 3.15 -3.41 -18.87
CA TYR A 14 1.94 -2.72 -19.31
C TYR A 14 0.72 -3.63 -19.18
N ASN A 15 0.80 -4.91 -19.59
CA ASN A 15 -0.29 -5.87 -19.43
C ASN A 15 -0.65 -6.12 -17.96
N LEU A 16 0.35 -6.27 -17.08
CA LEU A 16 0.13 -6.45 -15.64
C LEU A 16 -0.59 -5.24 -15.01
N PHE A 17 -0.31 -4.02 -15.50
CA PHE A 17 -0.92 -2.80 -14.97
C PHE A 17 -2.08 -2.24 -15.83
N LYS A 18 -2.42 -2.88 -16.95
CA LYS A 18 -3.51 -2.46 -17.85
C LYS A 18 -4.85 -2.46 -17.13
N TRP A 19 -5.09 -3.47 -16.28
CA TRP A 19 -6.28 -3.59 -15.44
C TRP A 19 -6.53 -2.35 -14.58
N ARG A 20 -5.46 -1.64 -14.21
CA ARG A 20 -5.51 -0.40 -13.41
C ARG A 20 -5.93 0.83 -14.21
N CYS A 21 -5.81 0.79 -15.53
CA CYS A 21 -6.24 1.87 -16.43
C CYS A 21 -7.71 1.74 -16.85
N GLU A 22 -8.23 0.52 -16.97
CA GLU A 22 -9.64 0.26 -17.32
C GLU A 22 -10.62 0.48 -16.17
N ALA A 23 -10.15 0.45 -14.91
CA ALA A 23 -11.00 0.73 -13.76
C ALA A 23 -11.44 2.20 -13.72
N SER A 24 -12.74 2.45 -13.48
CA SER A 24 -13.27 3.79 -13.25
C SER A 24 -12.60 4.46 -12.05
N LEU A 25 -12.51 5.81 -12.06
CA LEU A 25 -11.89 6.59 -10.98
C LEU A 25 -12.46 6.24 -9.60
N ILE A 26 -13.77 5.99 -9.52
CA ILE A 26 -14.45 5.59 -8.28
C ILE A 26 -13.89 4.27 -7.74
N HIS A 27 -13.67 3.28 -8.60
CA HIS A 27 -13.11 1.99 -8.19
C HIS A 27 -11.69 2.14 -7.65
N LYS A 28 -10.88 3.02 -8.25
CA LYS A 28 -9.50 3.26 -7.79
C LYS A 28 -9.48 3.92 -6.41
N ILE A 29 -10.39 4.85 -6.15
CA ILE A 29 -10.53 5.49 -4.84
C ILE A 29 -10.99 4.47 -3.79
N ILE A 30 -11.99 3.64 -4.11
CA ILE A 30 -12.46 2.57 -3.22
C ILE A 30 -11.32 1.59 -2.91
N LEU A 31 -10.55 1.16 -3.92
CA LEU A 31 -9.38 0.31 -3.71
C LEU A 31 -8.33 1.00 -2.82
N ALA A 32 -8.08 2.29 -3.01
CA ALA A 32 -7.13 3.05 -2.20
C ALA A 32 -7.58 3.12 -0.73
N PHE A 33 -8.87 3.34 -0.50
CA PHE A 33 -9.45 3.31 0.84
C PHE A 33 -9.40 1.92 1.47
N ALA A 34 -9.79 0.88 0.73
CA ALA A 34 -9.73 -0.51 1.21
C ALA A 34 -8.28 -0.90 1.58
N MET A 35 -7.31 -0.46 0.79
CA MET A 35 -5.90 -0.73 1.05
C MET A 35 -5.37 0.08 2.26
N ALA A 36 -5.95 1.26 2.53
CA ALA A 36 -5.65 2.04 3.73
C ALA A 36 -6.16 1.31 4.99
N CYS A 37 -7.41 0.81 4.95
CA CYS A 37 -7.97 -0.02 6.02
C CYS A 37 -7.15 -1.29 6.25
N PHE A 38 -6.75 -1.97 5.17
CA PHE A 38 -5.89 -3.14 5.24
C PHE A 38 -4.53 -2.80 5.90
N THR A 39 -3.94 -1.65 5.57
CA THR A 39 -2.70 -1.17 6.17
C THR A 39 -2.86 -0.95 7.68
N GLY A 40 -3.98 -0.36 8.12
CA GLY A 40 -4.28 -0.18 9.54
C GLY A 40 -4.50 -1.49 10.30
N ILE A 41 -5.16 -2.47 9.69
CA ILE A 41 -5.32 -3.81 10.29
C ILE A 41 -3.96 -4.52 10.37
N ALA A 42 -3.17 -4.48 9.30
CA ALA A 42 -1.83 -5.06 9.26
C ALA A 42 -0.88 -4.40 10.29
N ALA A 43 -1.06 -3.11 10.58
CA ALA A 43 -0.29 -2.42 11.61
C ALA A 43 -0.52 -2.94 13.04
N GLN A 44 -1.61 -3.69 13.27
CA GLN A 44 -1.85 -4.35 14.55
C GLN A 44 -1.00 -5.61 14.73
N VAL A 45 -0.53 -6.23 13.64
CA VAL A 45 0.34 -7.40 13.70
C VAL A 45 1.76 -6.93 13.97
N ARG A 46 2.23 -7.15 15.20
CA ARG A 46 3.55 -6.75 15.69
C ARG A 46 4.22 -7.94 16.33
N ILE A 47 5.43 -8.23 15.90
CA ILE A 47 6.25 -9.29 16.48
C ILE A 47 7.37 -8.58 17.26
N PRO A 48 7.29 -8.54 18.60
CA PRO A 48 8.36 -7.98 19.41
C PRO A 48 9.58 -8.90 19.32
N LEU A 49 10.73 -8.30 19.02
CA LEU A 49 12.01 -9.00 19.02
C LEU A 49 12.67 -8.82 20.39
N PRO A 50 13.18 -9.89 21.03
CA PRO A 50 13.74 -9.79 22.38
C PRO A 50 15.03 -8.97 22.47
N TRP A 51 15.66 -8.66 21.33
CA TRP A 51 16.95 -7.96 21.26
C TRP A 51 16.84 -6.48 20.86
N THR A 52 15.69 -6.04 20.34
CA THR A 52 15.54 -4.69 19.78
C THR A 52 14.25 -4.03 20.25
N PRO A 53 14.28 -2.74 20.65
CA PRO A 53 13.08 -2.00 21.07
C PRO A 53 12.03 -1.81 19.96
N VAL A 54 12.42 -1.99 18.70
CA VAL A 54 11.55 -1.76 17.53
C VAL A 54 10.92 -3.09 17.11
N PRO A 55 9.60 -3.27 17.28
CA PRO A 55 8.92 -4.48 16.82
C PRO A 55 8.84 -4.51 15.29
N ILE A 56 8.92 -5.72 14.71
CA ILE A 56 8.58 -5.89 13.29
C ILE A 56 7.06 -5.76 13.17
N SER A 57 6.59 -4.81 12.38
CA SER A 57 5.17 -4.62 12.09
C SER A 57 4.83 -5.05 10.67
N ALA A 58 3.64 -5.62 10.46
CA ALA A 58 3.15 -5.90 9.11
C ALA A 58 2.67 -4.63 8.38
N GLN A 59 2.72 -3.46 9.04
CA GLN A 59 2.40 -2.17 8.44
C GLN A 59 3.30 -1.88 7.23
N THR A 60 4.63 -2.01 7.37
CA THR A 60 5.59 -1.69 6.30
C THR A 60 5.38 -2.56 5.07
N PHE A 61 5.05 -3.84 5.28
CA PHE A 61 4.64 -4.75 4.22
C PHE A 61 3.38 -4.26 3.50
N ALA A 62 2.35 -3.86 4.24
CA ALA A 62 1.11 -3.34 3.66
C ALA A 62 1.32 -2.01 2.90
N VAL A 63 2.21 -1.12 3.37
CA VAL A 63 2.58 0.11 2.66
C VAL A 63 3.21 -0.21 1.31
N LEU A 64 4.22 -1.10 1.29
CA LEU A 64 4.88 -1.51 0.05
C LEU A 64 3.89 -2.21 -0.90
N LEU A 65 3.02 -3.06 -0.35
CA LEU A 65 1.98 -3.76 -1.11
C LEU A 65 1.01 -2.76 -1.77
N SER A 66 0.64 -1.67 -1.09
CA SER A 66 -0.21 -0.62 -1.67
C SER A 66 0.46 0.06 -2.88
N GLY A 67 1.77 0.30 -2.82
CA GLY A 67 2.55 0.87 -3.93
C GLY A 67 2.64 -0.07 -5.13
N VAL A 68 2.78 -1.37 -4.89
CA VAL A 68 2.81 -2.39 -5.95
C VAL A 68 1.43 -2.56 -6.57
N LEU A 69 0.39 -2.77 -5.76
CA LEU A 69 -0.96 -3.07 -6.23
C LEU A 69 -1.63 -1.86 -6.89
N LEU A 70 -1.58 -0.67 -6.28
CA LEU A 70 -2.28 0.52 -6.75
C LEU A 70 -1.40 1.49 -7.55
N GLY A 71 -0.07 1.39 -7.43
CA GLY A 71 0.89 2.20 -8.17
C GLY A 71 1.33 3.45 -7.44
N GLY A 72 2.19 4.25 -8.07
CA GLY A 72 2.76 5.45 -7.45
C GLY A 72 1.70 6.47 -7.01
N TRP A 73 0.66 6.69 -7.81
CA TRP A 73 -0.36 7.71 -7.51
C TRP A 73 -1.40 7.23 -6.50
N TYR A 74 -2.09 6.12 -6.79
CA TYR A 74 -3.16 5.61 -5.92
C TYR A 74 -2.65 4.85 -4.69
N GLY A 75 -1.44 4.27 -4.75
CA GLY A 75 -0.77 3.75 -3.57
C GLY A 75 -0.40 4.88 -2.60
N GLY A 76 0.11 6.01 -3.12
CA GLY A 76 0.30 7.23 -2.33
C GLY A 76 -1.01 7.75 -1.72
N LEU A 77 -2.08 7.80 -2.51
CA LEU A 77 -3.41 8.20 -2.03
C LEU A 77 -3.93 7.29 -0.90
N SER A 78 -3.69 5.98 -0.99
CA SER A 78 -4.02 5.03 0.09
C SER A 78 -3.29 5.37 1.40
N GLN A 79 -2.01 5.72 1.31
CA GLN A 79 -1.24 6.13 2.49
C GLN A 79 -1.71 7.48 3.06
N VAL A 80 -2.18 8.41 2.21
CA VAL A 80 -2.81 9.65 2.67
C VAL A 80 -4.10 9.35 3.45
N PHE A 81 -4.94 8.44 2.98
CA PHE A 81 -6.12 8.01 3.76
C PHE A 81 -5.74 7.37 5.09
N TYR A 82 -4.70 6.53 5.10
CA TYR A 82 -4.20 5.87 6.31
C TYR A 82 -3.65 6.88 7.34
N ILE A 83 -2.86 7.86 6.91
CA ILE A 83 -2.35 8.89 7.81
C ILE A 83 -3.48 9.82 8.24
N GLY A 84 -4.34 10.23 7.29
CA GLY A 84 -5.44 11.16 7.53
C GLY A 84 -6.41 10.68 8.59
N ALA A 85 -6.84 9.41 8.55
CA ALA A 85 -7.72 8.91 9.60
C ALA A 85 -6.98 8.59 10.91
N GLY A 86 -5.67 8.32 10.87
CA GLY A 86 -4.87 8.23 12.09
C GLY A 86 -4.72 9.56 12.83
N ILE A 87 -4.63 10.67 12.07
CA ILE A 87 -4.66 12.05 12.60
C ILE A 87 -6.08 12.44 13.05
N ALA A 88 -7.12 11.92 12.40
CA ALA A 88 -8.51 12.14 12.82
C ALA A 88 -8.88 11.41 14.13
N GLY A 89 -7.92 10.74 14.78
CA GLY A 89 -8.11 10.07 16.07
C GLY A 89 -8.38 8.57 15.97
N VAL A 90 -8.27 7.94 14.79
CA VAL A 90 -8.40 6.47 14.68
C VAL A 90 -7.12 5.82 15.21
N PRO A 91 -7.20 4.98 16.28
CA PRO A 91 -6.02 4.36 16.90
C PRO A 91 -5.55 3.14 16.11
N TRP A 92 -5.30 3.31 14.82
CA TRP A 92 -4.87 2.24 13.91
C TRP A 92 -3.38 2.26 13.56
N PHE A 93 -2.60 3.15 14.19
CA PHE A 93 -1.16 3.10 14.07
C PHE A 93 -0.61 1.90 14.86
N SER A 94 0.57 1.43 14.45
CA SER A 94 1.33 0.43 15.19
C SER A 94 1.57 0.93 16.62
N GLY A 95 0.75 0.46 17.54
CA GLY A 95 0.74 0.90 18.93
C GLY A 95 -0.65 0.76 19.54
N GLY A 96 -1.70 0.96 18.72
CA GLY A 96 -2.92 1.57 19.23
C GLY A 96 -2.75 3.09 19.38
N GLY A 97 -1.68 3.66 18.80
CA GLY A 97 -1.45 5.10 18.78
C GLY A 97 -2.38 5.78 17.78
N SER A 98 -2.78 7.00 18.10
CA SER A 98 -3.43 7.95 17.21
C SER A 98 -2.67 9.28 17.30
N GLY A 99 -2.77 10.09 16.24
CA GLY A 99 -2.27 11.47 16.24
C GLY A 99 -3.27 12.42 16.89
#